data_AF-A0A9D8D5X6-F1
#
_entry.id   AF-A0A9D8D5X6-F1
#
_cell.length_a   1.000
_cell.length_b   1.000
_cell.length_c   1.000
_cell.angle_alpha   90.00
_cell.angle_beta   90.00
_cell.angle_gamma   90.00
#
_symmetry.space_group_name_H-M   'P 1'
#
loop_
_entity.id
_entity.type
_entity.pdbx_description
1 polymer ?
#
loop_
_entity_poly.entity_id
_entity_poly.type
_entity_poly.pdbx_seq_one_letter_code
_entity_poly.pdbx_strand_id
1 'polypeptide(L)'
;MNQAKAMGYRRVLLAGQSAGGWVSLAATMRGAPVDGVIAVASAHHGELKDMRDPSIARSEWQRIVRGIKPGPRLVVVNFAEDTYDVGGRMDDALAAFAQNGVQADVIANPEGFKGHSAGNGITFARKFCACIQAFIETGSKQPPC
;
A
#
# COMPACT_ATOMS: atom_id res chain seq x y z
N MET A 1 11.64 20.52 -1.49
CA MET A 1 12.97 19.84 -1.51
C MET A 1 12.92 18.70 -0.49
N ASN A 2 13.21 17.45 -0.89
CA ASN A 2 13.14 16.26 0.00
C ASN A 2 14.38 16.23 0.91
N GLN A 3 14.21 16.45 2.21
CA GLN A 3 15.31 16.51 3.19
C GLN A 3 16.16 15.24 3.21
N ALA A 4 15.56 14.05 3.10
CA ALA A 4 16.32 12.80 3.07
C ALA A 4 17.26 12.73 1.85
N LYS A 5 16.78 13.12 0.66
CA LYS A 5 17.65 13.19 -0.52
C LYS A 5 18.75 14.24 -0.34
N ALA A 6 18.45 15.39 0.28
CA ALA A 6 19.45 16.42 0.60
C ALA A 6 20.51 15.94 1.63
N MET A 7 20.14 15.03 2.54
CA MET A 7 21.03 14.37 3.48
C MET A 7 21.87 13.23 2.85
N GLY A 8 21.74 12.99 1.54
CA GLY A 8 22.53 11.98 0.83
C GLY A 8 21.95 10.57 0.83
N TYR A 9 20.71 10.37 1.28
CA TYR A 9 20.07 9.05 1.20
C TYR A 9 19.88 8.64 -0.26
N ARG A 10 20.52 7.53 -0.65
CA ARG A 10 20.41 6.97 -2.00
C ARG A 10 18.99 6.52 -2.32
N ARG A 11 18.30 5.93 -1.33
CA ARG A 11 16.94 5.39 -1.44
C ARG A 11 16.06 5.97 -0.34
N VAL A 12 14.85 6.37 -0.69
CA VAL A 12 13.83 6.88 0.22
C VAL A 12 12.55 6.10 0.00
N LEU A 13 12.05 5.46 1.05
CA LEU A 13 10.80 4.70 1.03
C LEU A 13 9.76 5.38 1.92
N LEU A 14 8.49 5.33 1.53
CA LEU A 14 7.38 5.65 2.43
C LEU A 14 6.76 4.33 2.90
N ALA A 15 6.61 4.16 4.20
CA ALA A 15 5.99 2.98 4.76
C ALA A 15 5.01 3.36 5.87
N GLY A 16 3.87 2.68 5.91
CA GLY A 16 2.91 2.90 6.97
C GLY A 16 1.74 1.92 6.95
N GLN A 17 1.11 1.79 8.12
CA GLN A 17 -0.15 1.07 8.28
C GLN A 17 -1.31 2.06 8.44
N SER A 18 -2.53 1.68 8.06
CA SER A 18 -3.75 2.46 8.33
C SER A 18 -3.66 3.85 7.69
N ALA A 19 -3.87 4.92 8.45
CA ALA A 19 -3.68 6.30 8.02
C ALA A 19 -2.29 6.54 7.40
N GLY A 20 -1.24 5.92 7.93
CA GLY A 20 0.12 6.04 7.40
C GLY A 20 0.28 5.41 6.02
N GLY A 21 -0.39 4.27 5.77
CA GLY A 21 -0.42 3.62 4.45
C GLY A 21 -1.13 4.49 3.41
N TRP A 22 -2.27 5.08 3.80
CA TRP A 22 -3.03 5.99 2.95
C TRP A 22 -2.22 7.24 2.57
N VAL A 23 -1.63 7.92 3.56
CA VAL A 23 -0.82 9.12 3.32
C VAL A 23 0.41 8.81 2.46
N SER A 24 1.02 7.64 2.63
CA SER A 24 2.15 7.20 1.79
C SER A 24 1.75 7.06 0.32
N LEU A 25 0.61 6.42 0.03
CA LEU A 25 0.09 6.30 -1.34
C LEU A 25 -0.32 7.66 -1.92
N ALA A 26 -0.99 8.50 -1.13
CA ALA A 26 -1.41 9.83 -1.55
C ALA A 26 -0.21 10.76 -1.85
N ALA A 27 0.86 10.69 -1.06
CA ALA A 27 2.10 11.43 -1.31
C ALA A 27 2.75 10.99 -2.64
N THR A 28 2.79 9.68 -2.88
CA THR A 28 3.32 9.11 -4.12
C THR A 28 2.49 9.51 -5.34
N MET A 29 1.17 9.47 -5.24
CA MET A 29 0.26 9.99 -6.28
C MET A 29 0.56 11.47 -6.62
N ARG A 30 0.93 12.28 -5.61
CA ARG A 30 1.27 13.70 -5.77
C ARG A 30 2.71 13.95 -6.27
N GLY A 31 3.47 12.89 -6.60
CA GLY A 31 4.82 13.01 -7.13
C GLY A 31 5.91 13.19 -6.06
N ALA A 32 5.70 12.67 -4.84
CA ALA A 32 6.78 12.61 -3.86
C ALA A 32 8.01 11.88 -4.46
N PRO A 33 9.23 12.44 -4.32
CA PRO A 33 10.43 11.85 -4.91
C PRO A 33 10.94 10.70 -4.04
N VAL A 34 10.29 9.54 -4.18
CA VAL A 34 10.51 8.32 -3.40
C VAL A 34 10.78 7.15 -4.34
N ASP A 35 11.57 6.19 -3.87
CA ASP A 35 12.00 5.03 -4.63
C ASP A 35 11.04 3.83 -4.45
N GLY A 36 10.21 3.87 -3.40
CA GLY A 36 9.20 2.85 -3.16
C GLY A 36 8.24 3.17 -2.02
N VAL A 37 7.18 2.35 -1.93
CA VAL A 37 6.10 2.48 -0.95
C VAL A 37 5.74 1.12 -0.38
N ILE A 38 5.54 1.04 0.93
CA ILE A 38 4.95 -0.13 1.61
C ILE A 38 3.70 0.35 2.35
N ALA A 39 2.53 0.11 1.79
CA ALA A 39 1.25 0.56 2.33
C ALA A 39 0.44 -0.64 2.83
N VAL A 40 0.26 -0.72 4.16
CA VAL A 40 -0.41 -1.85 4.82
C VAL A 40 -1.76 -1.41 5.37
N ALA A 41 -2.83 -2.16 5.09
CA ALA A 41 -4.18 -1.90 5.61
C ALA A 41 -4.57 -0.41 5.52
N SER A 42 -4.36 0.22 4.36
CA SER A 42 -4.50 1.68 4.23
C SER A 42 -5.91 2.14 4.58
N ALA A 43 -6.07 3.19 5.39
CA ALA A 43 -7.40 3.68 5.80
C ALA A 43 -7.40 5.20 6.02
N HIS A 44 -8.52 5.86 5.73
CA HIS A 44 -8.66 7.31 5.90
C HIS A 44 -10.03 7.75 6.41
N HIS A 45 -11.09 7.01 6.09
CA HIS A 45 -12.48 7.43 6.33
C HIS A 45 -13.13 6.84 7.59
N GLY A 46 -12.33 6.30 8.51
CA GLY A 46 -12.84 5.58 9.70
C GLY A 46 -13.31 4.16 9.39
N GLU A 47 -13.99 3.52 10.35
CA GLU A 47 -14.54 2.17 10.20
C GLU A 47 -15.80 2.18 9.35
N LEU A 48 -16.02 1.10 8.58
CA LEU A 48 -17.18 0.93 7.71
C LEU A 48 -18.51 1.15 8.45
N LYS A 49 -18.61 0.70 9.70
CA LYS A 49 -19.83 0.82 10.53
C LYS A 49 -20.22 2.28 10.82
N ASP A 50 -19.25 3.19 10.80
CA ASP A 50 -19.42 4.60 11.12
C ASP A 50 -19.49 5.47 9.85
N MET A 51 -19.30 4.87 8.67
CA MET A 51 -19.37 5.59 7.39
C MET A 51 -20.82 5.86 7.00
N ARG A 52 -21.14 7.14 6.75
CA ARG A 52 -22.43 7.53 6.16
C ARG A 52 -22.57 7.05 4.72
N ASP A 53 -21.47 7.09 3.96
CA ASP A 53 -21.43 6.69 2.55
C ASP A 53 -20.07 6.03 2.20
N PRO A 54 -19.99 4.69 2.16
CA PRO A 54 -18.77 3.97 1.80
C PRO A 54 -18.30 4.21 0.36
N SER A 55 -19.17 4.71 -0.54
CA SER A 55 -18.81 4.95 -1.93
C SER A 55 -17.77 6.08 -2.07
N ILE A 56 -17.77 7.04 -1.15
CA ILE A 56 -16.77 8.11 -1.10
C ILE A 56 -15.39 7.51 -0.86
N ALA A 57 -15.25 6.67 0.17
CA ALA A 57 -13.99 6.01 0.51
C ALA A 57 -13.48 5.13 -0.64
N ARG A 58 -14.39 4.42 -1.33
CA ARG A 58 -14.08 3.63 -2.53
C ARG A 58 -13.57 4.51 -3.68
N SER A 59 -14.25 5.61 -3.96
CA SER A 59 -13.91 6.51 -5.06
C SER A 59 -12.58 7.25 -4.83
N GLU A 60 -12.28 7.63 -3.59
CA GLU A 60 -11.01 8.25 -3.25
C GLU A 60 -9.85 7.26 -3.35
N TRP A 61 -10.05 6.02 -2.91
CA TRP A 61 -9.09 4.93 -3.14
C TRP A 61 -8.78 4.78 -4.63
N GLN A 62 -9.81 4.68 -5.47
CA GLN A 62 -9.67 4.57 -6.93
C GLN A 62 -8.88 5.73 -7.51
N ARG A 63 -9.17 6.96 -7.06
CA ARG A 63 -8.42 8.15 -7.48
C ARG A 63 -6.95 8.04 -7.12
N ILE A 64 -6.62 7.58 -5.91
CA ILE A 64 -5.23 7.41 -5.46
C ILE A 64 -4.50 6.40 -6.33
N VAL A 65 -5.01 5.18 -6.46
CA VAL A 65 -4.29 4.11 -7.17
C VAL A 65 -4.16 4.39 -8.68
N ARG A 66 -5.18 5.01 -9.30
CA ARG A 66 -5.15 5.43 -10.71
C ARG A 66 -4.21 6.60 -10.98
N GLY A 67 -3.98 7.45 -9.97
CA GLY A 67 -3.14 8.63 -10.11
C GLY A 67 -1.63 8.34 -9.99
N ILE A 68 -1.25 7.20 -9.41
CA ILE A 68 0.16 6.83 -9.22
C ILE A 68 0.82 6.53 -10.58
N LYS A 69 1.98 7.16 -10.82
CA LYS A 69 2.79 7.02 -12.03
C LYS A 69 3.95 6.02 -11.83
N PRO A 70 4.50 5.45 -12.91
CA PRO A 70 5.73 4.64 -12.84
C PRO A 70 6.90 5.39 -12.19
N GLY A 71 7.83 4.63 -11.61
CA GLY A 71 9.02 5.15 -10.94
C GLY A 71 9.26 4.41 -9.62
N PRO A 72 8.45 4.66 -8.59
CA PRO A 72 8.53 3.91 -7.33
C PRO A 72 8.01 2.49 -7.48
N ARG A 73 8.57 1.56 -6.68
CA ARG A 73 8.01 0.22 -6.49
C ARG A 73 7.04 0.21 -5.32
N LEU A 74 5.87 -0.39 -5.49
CA LEU A 74 4.82 -0.37 -4.49
C LEU A 74 4.52 -1.76 -3.95
N VAL A 75 4.43 -1.88 -2.63
CA VAL A 75 3.79 -3.01 -1.96
C VAL A 75 2.53 -2.50 -1.31
N VAL A 76 1.39 -3.08 -1.67
CA VAL A 76 0.07 -2.76 -1.09
C VAL A 76 -0.49 -4.02 -0.46
N VAL A 77 -0.85 -3.93 0.82
CA VAL A 77 -1.35 -5.07 1.59
C VAL A 77 -2.72 -4.74 2.17
N ASN A 78 -3.64 -5.69 2.10
CA ASN A 78 -4.95 -5.61 2.74
C ASN A 78 -5.32 -6.98 3.32
N PHE A 79 -6.16 -6.98 4.35
CA PHE A 79 -6.47 -8.19 5.12
C PHE A 79 -7.96 -8.52 5.04
N ALA A 80 -8.28 -9.81 5.15
CA ALA A 80 -9.66 -10.24 5.29
C ALA A 80 -10.24 -9.70 6.61
N GLU A 81 -11.54 -9.40 6.63
CA GLU A 81 -12.24 -8.91 7.83
C GLU A 81 -11.68 -7.60 8.41
N ASP A 82 -10.97 -6.80 7.59
CA ASP A 82 -10.61 -5.43 7.96
C ASP A 82 -11.87 -4.56 8.02
N THR A 83 -12.21 -4.07 9.22
CA THR A 83 -13.39 -3.25 9.48
C THR A 83 -13.34 -1.85 8.83
N TYR A 84 -12.20 -1.45 8.28
CA TYR A 84 -12.01 -0.21 7.52
C TYR A 84 -12.10 -0.44 6.00
N ASP A 85 -12.17 -1.68 5.54
CA ASP A 85 -12.21 -2.02 4.13
C ASP A 85 -13.63 -1.95 3.56
N VAL A 86 -13.82 -1.11 2.54
CA VAL A 86 -15.07 -0.98 1.79
C VAL A 86 -15.20 -2.01 0.65
N GLY A 87 -14.22 -2.90 0.49
CA GLY A 87 -14.22 -3.97 -0.51
C GLY A 87 -13.68 -3.55 -1.88
N GLY A 88 -13.23 -4.55 -2.66
CA GLY A 88 -12.75 -4.41 -4.04
C GLY A 88 -11.44 -3.61 -4.22
N ARG A 89 -10.84 -3.11 -3.13
CA ARG A 89 -9.68 -2.18 -3.18
C ARG A 89 -8.46 -2.78 -3.84
N MET A 90 -8.25 -4.07 -3.65
CA MET A 90 -7.10 -4.77 -4.20
C MET A 90 -7.24 -4.98 -5.71
N ASP A 91 -8.45 -5.27 -6.21
CA ASP A 91 -8.71 -5.40 -7.64
C ASP A 91 -8.54 -4.06 -8.36
N ASP A 92 -8.99 -2.96 -7.76
CA ASP A 92 -8.76 -1.62 -8.30
C ASP A 92 -7.27 -1.28 -8.37
N ALA A 93 -6.50 -1.64 -7.33
CA ALA A 93 -5.08 -1.40 -7.29
C ALA A 93 -4.35 -2.20 -8.37
N LEU A 94 -4.66 -3.50 -8.49
CA LEU A 94 -4.13 -4.37 -9.55
C LEU A 94 -4.40 -3.79 -10.94
N ALA A 95 -5.67 -3.45 -11.22
CA ALA A 95 -6.07 -2.91 -12.51
C ALA A 95 -5.38 -1.58 -12.82
N ALA A 96 -5.35 -0.65 -11.86
CA ALA A 96 -4.73 0.66 -12.03
C ALA A 96 -3.21 0.57 -12.24
N PHE A 97 -2.53 -0.26 -11.45
CA PHE A 97 -1.08 -0.41 -11.55
C PHE A 97 -0.67 -1.09 -12.85
N ALA A 98 -1.40 -2.11 -13.29
CA ALA A 98 -1.19 -2.74 -14.59
C ALA A 98 -1.40 -1.73 -15.74
N GLN A 99 -2.50 -0.97 -15.71
CA GLN A 99 -2.81 0.04 -16.71
C GLN A 99 -1.72 1.12 -16.82
N ASN A 100 -1.17 1.55 -15.69
CA ASN A 100 -0.19 2.64 -15.65
C ASN A 100 1.26 2.15 -15.82
N GLY A 101 1.52 0.84 -15.87
CA GLY A 101 2.89 0.29 -15.88
C GLY A 101 3.65 0.49 -14.57
N VAL A 102 2.93 0.53 -13.45
CA VAL A 102 3.51 0.67 -12.11
C VAL A 102 4.01 -0.69 -11.64
N GLN A 103 5.26 -0.75 -11.20
CA GLN A 103 5.80 -1.95 -10.55
C GLN A 103 5.17 -2.09 -9.16
N ALA A 104 4.22 -3.00 -9.02
CA ALA A 104 3.51 -3.22 -7.78
C ALA A 104 3.41 -4.69 -7.38
N ASP A 105 3.44 -4.91 -6.08
CA ASP A 105 3.05 -6.14 -5.44
C ASP A 105 1.83 -5.92 -4.55
N VAL A 106 0.77 -6.68 -4.81
CA VAL A 106 -0.55 -6.48 -4.20
C VAL A 106 -0.88 -7.75 -3.44
N ILE A 107 -0.69 -7.71 -2.12
CA ILE A 107 -0.90 -8.83 -1.21
C ILE A 107 -2.32 -8.71 -0.65
N ALA A 108 -3.26 -9.38 -1.31
CA ALA A 108 -4.68 -9.33 -0.95
C ALA A 108 -5.07 -10.51 -0.05
N ASN A 109 -5.58 -10.21 1.14
CA ASN A 109 -6.19 -11.17 2.06
C ASN A 109 -5.31 -12.42 2.32
N PRO A 110 -4.03 -12.25 2.71
CA PRO A 110 -3.15 -13.38 2.90
C PRO A 110 -3.68 -14.34 3.97
N GLU A 111 -3.65 -15.63 3.67
CA GLU A 111 -4.16 -16.66 4.57
C GLU A 111 -3.49 -16.59 5.95
N GLY A 112 -4.33 -16.65 6.99
CA GLY A 112 -3.91 -16.56 8.39
C GLY A 112 -3.81 -15.13 8.95
N PHE A 113 -4.11 -14.10 8.15
CA PHE A 113 -4.04 -12.69 8.57
C PHE A 113 -5.40 -12.01 8.39
N LYS A 114 -6.00 -11.59 9.50
CA LYS A 114 -7.34 -11.02 9.56
C LYS A 114 -7.40 -9.77 10.42
N GLY A 115 -8.26 -8.84 10.04
CA GLY A 115 -8.49 -7.60 10.74
C GLY A 115 -7.48 -6.50 10.41
N HIS A 116 -7.86 -5.27 10.75
CA HIS A 116 -7.11 -4.06 10.39
C HIS A 116 -5.66 -4.04 10.89
N SER A 117 -5.42 -4.62 12.06
CA SER A 117 -4.12 -4.63 12.73
C SER A 117 -3.23 -5.83 12.38
N ALA A 118 -3.62 -6.69 11.43
CA ALA A 118 -2.89 -7.93 11.14
C ALA A 118 -1.43 -7.69 10.69
N GLY A 119 -1.14 -6.52 10.13
CA GLY A 119 0.21 -6.10 9.72
C GLY A 119 1.15 -5.73 10.86
N ASN A 120 0.63 -5.43 12.06
CA ASN A 120 1.43 -4.98 13.21
C ASN A 120 2.17 -6.14 13.91
N GLY A 121 1.79 -7.38 13.65
CA GLY A 121 2.29 -8.54 14.36
C GLY A 121 3.64 -9.06 13.84
N ILE A 122 4.47 -9.60 14.74
CA ILE A 122 5.72 -10.29 14.38
C ILE A 122 5.50 -11.45 13.41
N THR A 123 4.33 -12.09 13.44
CA THR A 123 3.96 -13.18 12.52
C THR A 123 3.90 -12.70 11.08
N PHE A 124 3.35 -11.49 10.83
CA PHE A 124 3.30 -10.92 9.48
C PHE A 124 4.71 -10.58 9.00
N ALA A 125 5.49 -9.92 9.85
CA ALA A 125 6.88 -9.58 9.56
C ALA A 125 7.72 -10.82 9.21
N ARG A 126 7.63 -11.89 10.01
CA ARG A 126 8.35 -13.14 9.76
C ARG A 126 7.98 -13.80 8.43
N LYS A 127 6.71 -13.69 8.02
CA LYS A 127 6.22 -14.32 6.79
C LYS A 127 6.53 -13.49 5.53
N PHE A 128 6.41 -12.16 5.60
CA PHE A 128 6.40 -11.31 4.40
C PHE A 128 7.60 -10.36 4.28
N CYS A 129 8.33 -10.02 5.35
CA CYS A 129 9.39 -8.99 5.25
C CYS A 129 10.44 -9.33 4.19
N ALA A 130 10.87 -10.58 4.09
CA ALA A 130 11.89 -10.98 3.12
C ALA A 130 11.43 -10.75 1.67
N CYS A 131 10.23 -11.17 1.31
CA CYS A 131 9.72 -10.99 -0.05
C CYS A 131 9.36 -9.54 -0.37
N ILE A 132 8.79 -8.80 0.59
CA ILE A 132 8.54 -7.35 0.45
C ILE A 132 9.86 -6.60 0.19
N GLN A 133 10.90 -6.90 0.97
CA GLN A 133 12.21 -6.29 0.80
C GLN A 133 12.82 -6.65 -0.57
N ALA A 134 12.78 -7.92 -0.96
CA ALA A 134 13.29 -8.36 -2.25
C ALA A 134 12.60 -7.63 -3.42
N PHE A 135 11.27 -7.48 -3.36
CA PHE A 135 10.51 -6.75 -4.35
C PHE A 135 10.88 -5.26 -4.38
N ILE A 136 10.95 -4.60 -3.23
CA ILE A 136 11.34 -3.18 -3.16
C ILE A 136 12.75 -2.95 -3.73
N GLU A 137 13.70 -3.85 -3.44
CA GLU A 137 15.08 -3.67 -3.90
C GLU A 137 15.29 -4.02 -5.36
N THR A 138 14.68 -5.10 -5.83
CA THR A 138 15.00 -5.69 -7.14
C THR A 138 13.86 -5.63 -8.15
N GLY A 139 12.62 -5.45 -7.71
CA GLY A 139 11.41 -5.60 -8.52
C GLY A 139 10.98 -7.06 -8.70
N SER A 140 11.73 -8.02 -8.16
CA SER A 140 11.41 -9.45 -8.26
C SER A 140 10.39 -9.85 -7.20
N LYS A 141 9.28 -10.45 -7.62
CA LYS A 141 8.33 -11.11 -6.72
C LYS A 141 8.87 -12.47 -6.29
N GLN A 142 8.65 -12.83 -5.03
CA GLN A 142 9.15 -14.07 -4.44
C GLN A 142 8.13 -14.60 -3.42
N PRO A 143 7.88 -15.92 -3.36
CA PRO A 143 6.96 -16.48 -2.37
C PRO A 143 7.29 -16.02 -0.93
N PRO A 144 6.27 -15.74 -0.09
CA PRO A 144 4.84 -15.86 -0.34
C PRO A 144 4.19 -14.62 -0.98
N CYS A 145 5.00 -13.64 -1.39
CA CYS A 145 4.62 -12.63 -2.36
C CYS A 145 4.71 -13.24 -3.80
#